data_AF-A0A2T4JHD1-F1
#
_entry.id   AF-A0A2T4JHD1-F1
#
_cell.length_a   1.000
_cell.length_b   1.000
_cell.length_c   1.000
_cell.angle_alpha   90.00
_cell.angle_beta   90.00
_cell.angle_gamma   90.00
#
_symmetry.space_group_name_H-M   'P 1'
#
loop_
_entity.id
_entity.type
_entity.pdbx_description
1 polymer ?
#
loop_
_entity_poly.entity_id
_entity_poly.type
_entity_poly.pdbx_seq_one_letter_code
_entity_poly.pdbx_strand_id
1 'polypeptide(L)'
;MSYSVRVRGQVFPSARACADHFGVSIGTVYSQINRGRADFIALGKGGKRPRNNRERAISIGPLRFASLSEASVALGYYPKHISNVLGLPPEQRARRWQRILAAAMRLSAQQALAEQRRRQATTAATAATNHAAQRDIAA
;
A
#
# COMPACT_ATOMS: atom_id res chain seq x y z
N MET A 1 -8.14 20.76 40.12
CA MET A 1 -8.17 22.04 39.38
C MET A 1 -9.16 21.92 38.23
N SER A 2 -10.31 22.58 38.34
CA SER A 2 -11.30 22.64 37.27
C SER A 2 -11.05 23.92 36.48
N TYR A 3 -10.53 23.78 35.26
CA TYR A 3 -10.37 24.88 34.33
C TYR A 3 -11.43 24.79 33.23
N SER A 4 -11.93 25.96 32.81
CA SER A 4 -12.85 26.06 31.69
C SER A 4 -12.13 25.71 30.38
N VAL A 5 -12.87 25.12 29.44
CA VAL A 5 -12.33 24.69 28.15
C VAL A 5 -13.03 25.47 27.06
N ARG A 6 -12.26 26.18 26.22
CA ARG A 6 -12.79 26.88 25.05
C ARG A 6 -12.57 26.04 23.80
N VAL A 7 -13.65 25.73 23.08
CA VAL A 7 -13.62 24.95 21.83
C VAL A 7 -14.52 25.64 20.82
N ARG A 8 -13.96 26.08 19.68
CA ARG A 8 -14.70 26.65 18.54
C ARG A 8 -15.66 27.77 18.94
N GLY A 9 -15.22 28.64 19.85
CA GLY A 9 -16.01 29.76 20.37
C GLY A 9 -16.94 29.43 21.52
N GLN A 10 -17.19 28.15 21.83
CA GLN A 10 -17.98 27.74 23.00
C GLN A 10 -17.10 27.56 24.23
N VAL A 11 -17.59 27.98 25.39
CA VAL A 11 -16.88 27.84 26.68
C VAL A 11 -17.61 26.78 27.51
N PHE A 12 -16.88 25.74 27.88
CA PHE A 12 -17.37 24.67 28.74
C PHE A 12 -16.84 24.85 30.16
N PRO A 13 -17.65 24.58 31.19
CA PRO A 13 -17.24 24.73 32.59
C PRO A 13 -16.20 23.69 33.01
N SER A 14 -16.10 22.56 32.28
CA SER A 14 -15.08 21.54 32.54
C SER A 14 -14.77 20.74 31.27
N ALA A 15 -13.62 20.06 31.29
CA ALA A 15 -13.27 19.08 30.25
C ALA A 15 -14.29 17.94 30.15
N ARG A 16 -14.98 17.59 31.25
CA ARG A 16 -16.02 16.56 31.23
C ARG A 16 -17.28 17.03 30.53
N ALA A 17 -17.75 18.24 30.83
CA ALA A 17 -18.87 18.86 30.10
C ALA A 17 -18.57 18.98 28.60
N CYS A 18 -17.33 19.33 28.25
CA CYS A 18 -16.87 19.35 26.85
C CYS A 18 -16.91 17.95 26.21
N ALA A 19 -16.42 16.93 26.93
CA ALA A 19 -16.41 15.55 26.46
C ALA A 19 -17.83 15.00 26.23
N ASP A 20 -18.74 15.27 27.17
CA ASP A 20 -20.14 14.83 27.11
C ASP A 20 -20.88 15.54 25.96
N HIS A 21 -20.66 16.85 25.77
CA HIS A 21 -21.25 17.62 24.68
C HIS A 21 -20.84 17.10 23.29
N PHE A 22 -19.56 16.75 23.13
CA PHE A 22 -18.99 16.32 21.86
C PHE A 22 -18.98 14.80 21.64
N GLY A 23 -19.41 14.01 22.62
CA GLY A 23 -19.39 12.54 22.55
C GLY A 23 -17.99 11.95 22.44
N VAL A 24 -16.98 12.59 23.02
CA VAL A 24 -15.57 12.13 22.99
C VAL A 24 -15.08 11.76 24.38
N SER A 25 -13.98 11.00 24.49
CA SER A 25 -13.39 10.71 25.79
C SER A 25 -12.70 11.93 26.40
N ILE A 26 -12.74 12.06 27.72
CA ILE A 26 -12.04 13.13 28.48
C ILE A 26 -10.54 13.14 28.16
N GLY A 27 -9.92 11.96 28.00
CA GLY A 27 -8.52 11.86 27.58
C GLY A 27 -8.24 12.49 26.21
N THR A 28 -9.20 12.45 25.29
CA THR A 28 -9.11 13.13 23.99
C THR A 28 -9.11 14.65 24.18
N VAL A 29 -9.97 15.16 25.05
CA VAL A 29 -10.05 16.59 25.38
C VAL A 29 -8.71 17.08 25.96
N TYR A 30 -8.18 16.40 26.99
CA TYR A 30 -6.87 16.76 27.55
C TYR A 30 -5.74 16.65 26.53
N SER A 31 -5.74 15.60 25.69
CA SER A 31 -4.71 15.44 24.66
C SER A 31 -4.71 16.58 23.65
N GLN A 32 -5.89 17.06 23.23
CA GLN A 32 -5.98 18.17 22.30
C GLN A 32 -5.63 19.52 22.95
N ILE A 33 -6.05 19.74 24.20
CA ILE A 33 -5.66 20.93 24.96
C ILE A 33 -4.14 20.99 25.13
N ASN A 34 -3.50 19.90 25.56
CA ASN A 34 -2.05 19.83 25.75
C ASN A 34 -1.26 20.04 24.44
N ARG A 35 -1.88 19.74 23.29
CA ARG A 35 -1.29 19.97 21.96
C ARG A 35 -1.57 21.37 21.39
N GLY A 36 -2.27 22.23 22.13
CA GLY A 36 -2.72 23.54 21.65
C GLY A 36 -3.76 23.45 20.53
N ARG A 37 -4.50 22.36 20.46
CA ARG A 37 -5.46 22.02 19.39
C ARG A 37 -6.88 21.85 19.92
N ALA A 38 -7.26 22.64 20.92
CA ALA A 38 -8.59 22.56 21.55
C ALA A 38 -9.73 22.70 20.52
N ASP A 39 -9.57 23.55 19.50
CA ASP A 39 -10.57 23.72 18.43
C ASP A 39 -10.74 22.49 17.52
N PHE A 40 -9.82 21.52 17.58
CA PHE A 40 -9.87 20.27 16.81
C PHE A 40 -10.62 19.13 17.51
N ILE A 41 -11.18 19.39 18.71
CA ILE A 41 -12.01 18.42 19.42
C ILE A 41 -13.25 18.10 18.55
N ALA A 42 -13.56 16.81 18.43
CA ALA A 42 -14.73 16.28 17.72
C ALA A 42 -14.83 16.55 16.21
N LEU A 43 -13.82 17.15 15.59
CA LEU A 43 -13.72 17.28 14.12
C LEU A 43 -13.36 15.95 13.41
N GLY A 44 -13.43 14.83 14.14
CA GLY A 44 -12.95 13.52 13.72
C GLY A 44 -11.41 13.46 13.67
N LYS A 45 -10.85 12.25 13.66
CA LYS A 45 -9.49 12.07 13.12
C LYS A 45 -9.62 12.52 11.67
N GLY A 46 -9.07 13.68 11.30
CA GLY A 46 -9.07 14.18 9.93
C GLY A 46 -8.94 12.98 9.01
N GLY A 47 -10.05 12.64 8.33
CA GLY A 47 -10.30 11.28 7.86
C GLY A 47 -9.03 10.78 7.20
N LYS A 48 -8.52 9.62 7.61
CA LYS A 48 -7.30 9.06 7.01
C LYS A 48 -7.54 9.16 5.51
N ARG A 49 -6.90 10.14 4.85
CA ARG A 49 -7.05 10.29 3.40
C ARG A 49 -6.81 8.89 2.86
N PRO A 50 -7.71 8.33 2.02
CA PRO A 50 -7.48 7.01 1.47
C PRO A 50 -6.06 7.04 0.95
N ARG A 51 -5.18 6.26 1.59
CA ARG A 51 -3.78 6.23 1.18
C ARG A 51 -3.86 5.67 -0.22
N ASN A 52 -3.73 6.53 -1.22
CA ASN A 52 -3.58 6.11 -2.61
C ASN A 52 -2.31 5.28 -2.65
N ASN A 53 -2.44 3.99 -2.40
CA ASN A 53 -1.29 3.07 -2.30
C ASN A 53 -0.56 3.00 -3.66
N ARG A 54 -1.27 3.33 -4.75
CA ARG A 54 -0.75 3.49 -6.11
C ARG A 54 0.32 4.58 -6.24
N GLU A 55 0.31 5.62 -5.40
CA GLU A 55 1.35 6.67 -5.41
C GLU A 55 2.71 6.14 -4.91
N ARG A 56 2.75 4.92 -4.37
CA ARG A 56 3.97 4.27 -3.86
C ARG A 56 4.33 3.03 -4.66
N ALA A 57 3.98 3.00 -5.95
CA ALA A 57 4.51 1.98 -6.83
C ALA A 57 6.04 2.02 -6.80
N ILE A 58 6.67 0.87 -6.62
CA ILE A 58 8.12 0.73 -6.56
C ILE A 58 8.59 -0.16 -7.71
N SER A 59 9.80 0.11 -8.19
CA SER A 59 10.48 -0.72 -9.18
C SER A 59 11.66 -1.43 -8.53
N ILE A 60 11.79 -2.74 -8.76
CA ILE A 60 12.93 -3.55 -8.33
C ILE A 60 13.44 -4.31 -9.54
N GLY A 61 14.56 -3.85 -10.10
CA GLY A 61 15.03 -4.34 -11.40
C GLY A 61 13.98 -4.08 -12.49
N PRO A 62 13.60 -5.10 -13.30
CA PRO A 62 12.61 -4.96 -14.37
C PRO A 62 11.15 -5.02 -13.87
N LEU A 63 10.91 -5.37 -12.61
CA LEU A 63 9.57 -5.57 -12.06
C LEU A 63 9.04 -4.31 -11.38
N ARG A 64 7.73 -4.08 -11.51
CA ARG A 64 7.00 -3.00 -10.81
C ARG A 64 5.96 -3.61 -9.87
N PHE A 65 5.87 -3.05 -8.67
CA PHE A 65 4.95 -3.50 -7.62
C PHE A 65 4.18 -2.30 -7.08
N ALA A 66 2.94 -2.50 -6.60
CA ALA A 66 2.16 -1.43 -5.99
C ALA A 66 2.62 -1.09 -4.57
N SER A 67 3.36 -2.00 -3.91
CA SER A 67 3.94 -1.72 -2.57
C SER A 67 5.17 -2.59 -2.25
N LEU A 68 5.93 -2.18 -1.21
CA LEU A 68 7.04 -2.98 -0.65
C LEU A 68 6.61 -4.36 -0.12
N SER A 69 5.39 -4.43 0.41
CA SER A 69 4.84 -5.68 0.96
C SER A 69 4.55 -6.67 -0.15
N GLU A 70 3.89 -6.20 -1.21
CA GLU A 70 3.62 -6.99 -2.40
C GLU A 70 4.92 -7.46 -3.06
N ALA A 71 5.89 -6.55 -3.23
CA ALA A 71 7.20 -6.91 -3.75
C ALA A 71 7.88 -7.99 -2.91
N SER A 72 7.80 -7.91 -1.58
CA SER A 72 8.39 -8.92 -0.69
C SER A 72 7.74 -10.28 -0.91
N VAL A 73 6.40 -10.34 -0.93
CA VAL A 73 5.65 -11.59 -1.12
C VAL A 73 5.89 -12.19 -2.50
N ALA A 74 5.82 -11.38 -3.56
CA ALA A 74 6.04 -11.84 -4.94
C ALA A 74 7.45 -12.42 -5.14
N LEU A 75 8.45 -11.89 -4.44
CA LEU A 75 9.83 -12.39 -4.48
C LEU A 75 10.11 -13.55 -3.51
N GLY A 76 9.09 -14.04 -2.79
CA GLY A 76 9.20 -15.19 -1.88
C GLY A 76 9.71 -14.86 -0.48
N TYR A 77 9.60 -13.61 -0.04
CA TYR A 77 9.98 -13.16 1.30
C TYR A 77 8.76 -12.81 2.16
N TYR A 78 8.97 -12.66 3.48
CA TYR A 78 7.92 -12.18 4.38
C TYR A 78 7.57 -10.69 4.09
N PRO A 79 6.33 -10.24 4.33
CA PRO A 79 5.83 -8.91 3.91
C PRO A 79 6.67 -7.69 4.27
N LYS A 80 7.40 -7.72 5.40
CA LYS A 80 8.23 -6.61 5.87
C LYS A 80 9.71 -6.71 5.45
N HIS A 81 10.10 -7.75 4.72
CA HIS A 81 11.50 -8.06 4.45
C HIS A 81 12.22 -6.92 3.75
N ILE A 82 11.70 -6.46 2.61
CA ILE A 82 12.35 -5.41 1.81
C ILE A 82 12.38 -4.08 2.59
N SER A 83 11.30 -3.75 3.29
CA SER A 83 11.25 -2.54 4.15
C SER A 83 12.34 -2.59 5.24
N ASN A 84 12.54 -3.76 5.86
CA ASN A 84 13.58 -3.95 6.87
C ASN A 84 14.97 -3.80 6.24
N VAL A 85 15.20 -4.33 5.03
CA VAL A 85 16.48 -4.18 4.33
C VAL A 85 16.78 -2.72 3.98
N LEU A 86 15.77 -1.95 3.57
CA LEU A 86 15.93 -0.51 3.30
C LEU A 86 16.20 0.31 4.56
N GLY A 87 15.87 -0.20 5.75
CA GLY A 87 16.22 0.43 7.02
C GLY A 87 17.65 0.16 7.49
N LEU A 88 18.37 -0.80 6.88
CA LEU A 88 19.73 -1.15 7.29
C LEU A 88 20.77 -0.12 6.81
N PRO A 89 21.93 -0.01 7.49
CA PRO A 89 23.08 0.75 6.99
C PRO A 89 23.51 0.31 5.58
N PRO A 90 24.08 1.20 4.76
CA PRO A 90 24.42 0.92 3.35
C PRO A 90 25.27 -0.35 3.16
N GLU A 91 26.26 -0.55 4.02
CA GLU A 91 27.18 -1.69 3.98
C GLU A 91 26.46 -3.03 4.13
N GLN A 92 25.57 -3.14 5.12
CA GLN A 92 24.77 -4.36 5.35
C GLN A 92 23.66 -4.53 4.31
N ARG A 93 23.16 -3.41 3.79
CA ARG A 93 22.08 -3.38 2.78
C ARG A 93 22.55 -3.98 1.46
N ALA A 94 23.77 -3.66 1.00
CA ALA A 94 24.25 -4.04 -0.33
C ALA A 94 24.11 -5.56 -0.60
N ARG A 95 24.61 -6.40 0.31
CA ARG A 95 24.55 -7.87 0.17
C ARG A 95 23.11 -8.41 0.15
N ARG A 96 22.22 -7.85 0.97
CA ARG A 96 20.81 -8.26 1.01
C ARG A 96 20.05 -7.77 -0.22
N TRP A 97 20.37 -6.57 -0.69
CA TRP A 97 19.79 -5.99 -1.90
C TRP A 97 20.15 -6.77 -3.15
N GLN A 98 21.40 -7.25 -3.26
CA GLN A 98 21.82 -8.15 -4.34
C GLN A 98 20.97 -9.42 -4.41
N ARG A 99 20.62 -10.01 -3.26
CA ARG A 99 19.72 -11.19 -3.22
C ARG A 99 18.31 -10.88 -3.70
N ILE A 100 17.78 -9.72 -3.30
CA ILE A 100 16.46 -9.24 -3.74
C ILE A 100 16.46 -9.00 -5.26
N LEU A 101 17.50 -8.36 -5.80
CA LEU A 101 17.66 -8.16 -7.24
C LEU A 101 17.76 -9.48 -8.00
N ALA A 102 18.55 -10.44 -7.50
CA ALA A 102 18.64 -11.76 -8.11
C ALA A 102 17.30 -12.53 -8.07
N ALA A 103 16.48 -12.36 -7.04
CA ALA A 103 15.13 -12.89 -6.99
C ALA A 103 14.22 -12.21 -8.03
N ALA A 104 14.30 -10.88 -8.16
CA ALA A 104 13.50 -10.13 -9.13
C ALA A 104 13.83 -10.51 -10.57
N MET A 105 15.12 -10.69 -10.90
CA MET A 105 15.54 -11.14 -12.23
C MET A 105 15.02 -12.55 -12.55
N ARG A 106 15.08 -13.48 -11.59
CA ARG A 106 14.52 -14.83 -11.77
C ARG A 106 13.01 -14.80 -12.02
N LEU A 107 12.27 -14.04 -11.23
CA LEU A 107 10.82 -13.90 -11.41
C LEU A 107 10.48 -13.26 -12.76
N SER A 108 11.22 -12.23 -13.17
CA SER A 108 11.03 -11.59 -14.47
C SER A 108 11.28 -12.57 -15.63
N ALA A 109 12.33 -13.40 -15.54
CA ALA A 109 12.60 -14.41 -16.56
C ALA A 109 11.47 -15.45 -16.63
N GLN A 110 10.93 -15.87 -15.49
CA GLN A 110 9.79 -16.79 -15.43
C GLN A 110 8.53 -16.19 -16.07
N GLN A 111 8.24 -14.91 -15.80
CA GLN A 111 7.11 -14.21 -16.39
C GLN A 111 7.25 -14.08 -17.92
N ALA A 112 8.45 -13.74 -18.40
CA ALA A 112 8.73 -13.64 -19.84
C ALA A 112 8.52 -14.99 -20.56
N LEU A 113 9.02 -16.09 -19.98
CA LEU A 113 8.81 -17.44 -20.53
C LEU A 113 7.33 -17.83 -20.53
N ALA A 114 6.61 -17.54 -19.44
CA ALA A 114 5.18 -17.81 -19.35
C ALA A 114 4.38 -17.02 -20.39
N GLU A 115 4.75 -15.76 -20.63
CA GLU A 115 4.11 -14.91 -21.63
C GLU A 115 4.39 -15.40 -23.06
N GLN A 116 5.63 -15.78 -23.37
CA GLN A 116 5.98 -16.38 -24.66
C GLN A 116 5.15 -17.64 -24.94
N ARG A 117 5.01 -18.53 -23.94
CA ARG A 117 4.18 -19.74 -24.05
C ARG A 117 2.71 -19.41 -24.31
N ARG A 118 2.16 -18.42 -23.61
CA ARG A 118 0.78 -17.95 -23.82
C ARG A 118 0.58 -17.42 -25.23
N ARG A 119 1.51 -16.58 -25.71
CA ARG A 119 1.46 -16.03 -27.08
C ARG A 119 1.52 -17.13 -28.13
N GLN A 120 2.42 -18.11 -27.97
CA GLN A 120 2.52 -19.26 -28.88
C GLN A 120 1.23 -20.09 -28.89
N ALA A 121 0.62 -20.35 -27.72
CA ALA A 121 -0.64 -21.09 -27.62
C ALA A 121 -1.79 -20.34 -28.30
N THR A 122 -1.91 -19.03 -28.10
CA THR A 122 -2.94 -18.21 -28.76
C THR A 122 -2.76 -18.22 -30.28
N THR A 123 -1.54 -18.03 -30.78
CA THR A 123 -1.26 -18.05 -32.23
C THR A 123 -1.57 -19.43 -32.83
N ALA A 124 -1.20 -20.52 -32.14
CA ALA A 124 -1.50 -21.88 -32.60
C ALA A 124 -3.01 -22.16 -32.64
N ALA A 125 -3.76 -21.72 -31.63
CA ALA A 125 -5.22 -21.85 -31.60
C ALA A 125 -5.89 -21.08 -32.75
N THR A 126 -5.49 -19.83 -32.99
CA THR A 126 -6.01 -19.03 -34.10
C THR A 126 -5.69 -19.66 -35.47
N ALA A 127 -4.49 -20.20 -35.65
CA ALA A 127 -4.10 -20.89 -36.88
C ALA A 127 -4.95 -22.16 -37.12
N ALA A 128 -5.22 -22.95 -36.07
CA ALA A 128 -6.07 -24.14 -36.16
C ALA A 128 -7.52 -23.81 -36.53
N THR A 129 -8.10 -22.76 -35.93
CA THR A 129 -9.45 -22.29 -36.25
C THR A 129 -9.56 -21.84 -37.71
N ASN A 130 -8.57 -21.07 -38.21
CA ASN A 130 -8.57 -20.62 -39.60
C ASN A 130 -8.45 -21.78 -40.60
N HIS A 131 -7.65 -22.80 -40.28
CA HIS A 131 -7.52 -24.00 -41.11
C HIS A 131 -8.82 -24.83 -41.14
N ALA A 132 -9.56 -24.91 -40.03
CA ALA A 132 -10.86 -25.58 -40.00
C ALA A 132 -11.88 -24.84 -40.89
N ALA A 133 -11.99 -23.52 -40.75
CA ALA A 133 -12.87 -22.70 -41.58
C ALA A 133 -12.55 -22.80 -43.08
N GLN A 134 -11.27 -22.91 -43.46
CA GLN A 134 -10.86 -23.10 -44.86
C GLN A 134 -11.26 -24.48 -45.42
N ARG A 135 -11.31 -25.52 -44.58
CA ARG A 135 -11.77 -26.86 -45.02
C ARG A 135 -13.26 -26.87 -45.32
N ASP A 136 -14.06 -26.22 -44.49
CA ASP A 136 -15.52 -26.20 -44.65
C ASP A 136 -15.98 -25.39 -45.88
N ILE A 137 -15.18 -24.43 -46.35
CA ILE A 137 -15.46 -23.67 -47.58
C ILE A 137 -15.11 -24.49 -48.84
N ALA A 138 -14.18 -25.44 -48.72
CA ALA A 138 -13.70 -26.23 -49.85
C ALA A 138 -14.48 -27.55 -50.06
N ALA A 139 -15.40 -27.90 -49.15
CA ALA A 139 -16.26 -29.08 -49.21
C ALA A 139 -17.66 -28.71 -49.70
#